data_AF-A0A7W7I7Z8-F1
#
_entry.id   AF-A0A7W7I7Z8-F1
#
_cell.length_a   1.000
_cell.length_b   1.000
_cell.length_c   1.000
_cell.angle_alpha   90.00
_cell.angle_beta   90.00
_cell.angle_gamma   90.00
#
_symmetry.space_group_name_H-M   'P 1'
#
loop_
_entity.id
_entity.type
_entity.pdbx_description
1 polymer ?
#
loop_
_entity_poly.entity_id
_entity_poly.type
_entity_poly.pdbx_seq_one_letter_code
_entity_poly.pdbx_strand_id
1 'polypeptide(L)'
;MSLWRARCAERRTAGSEGGLRKRANRKVGTAPQSDPYKIETDAAVLVSWEPMLIAGLVQTPAYASALLQGNEEAVAARLSRQEILTRNERRTPPNLVLLVDEQALRRPVGTAETVREQLEHLLELSLLPNITVQVVLESGEHDGNMGAFTIATMDDRSEVAYIETAIYAITTDDPTDLAVLTRTLIALRSRALTEEMSRELIRKVVQERWT
;
A
#
# COMPACT_ATOMS: atom_id res chain seq x y z
N MET A 1 2.65 -44.17 11.69
CA MET A 1 2.50 -42.74 11.31
C MET A 1 1.71 -42.67 10.02
N SER A 2 0.53 -42.10 9.91
CA SER A 2 -0.29 -41.39 10.89
C SER A 2 -1.70 -41.23 10.29
N LEU A 3 -2.68 -41.95 10.84
CA LEU A 3 -4.03 -41.55 11.28
C LEU A 3 -4.80 -40.36 10.63
N TRP A 4 -4.44 -39.86 9.46
CA TRP A 4 -5.05 -38.65 8.89
C TRP A 4 -6.01 -38.90 7.71
N ARG A 5 -5.95 -40.08 7.06
CA ARG A 5 -6.80 -40.37 5.88
C ARG A 5 -8.10 -41.13 6.17
N ALA A 6 -8.33 -41.59 7.40
CA ALA A 6 -9.52 -42.37 7.76
C ALA A 6 -10.60 -41.58 8.53
N ARG A 7 -10.39 -40.28 8.80
CA ARG A 7 -11.33 -39.43 9.57
C ARG A 7 -12.07 -38.39 8.72
N CYS A 8 -12.20 -38.62 7.42
CA CYS A 8 -12.94 -37.73 6.51
C CYS A 8 -14.26 -38.32 5.98
N ALA A 9 -14.63 -39.55 6.34
CA ALA A 9 -15.80 -40.23 5.75
C ALA A 9 -17.01 -40.42 6.68
N GLU A 10 -16.93 -40.10 7.98
CA GLU A 10 -17.95 -40.56 8.95
C GLU A 10 -18.55 -39.49 9.89
N ARG A 11 -18.62 -38.23 9.45
CA ARG A 11 -19.46 -37.22 10.12
C ARG A 11 -20.33 -36.43 9.14
N ARG A 12 -21.20 -37.14 8.43
CA ARG A 12 -22.46 -36.59 7.94
C ARG A 12 -23.60 -37.31 8.65
N THR A 13 -24.16 -36.66 9.67
CA THR A 13 -25.60 -36.63 10.06
C THR A 13 -25.72 -36.16 11.51
N ALA A 14 -25.83 -34.85 11.72
CA ALA A 14 -26.60 -34.25 12.82
C ALA A 14 -26.56 -32.73 12.63
N GLY A 15 -27.72 -32.12 12.48
CA GLY A 15 -27.90 -30.73 12.08
C GLY A 15 -27.31 -29.71 13.05
N SER A 16 -26.78 -28.63 12.48
CA SER A 16 -26.96 -27.28 13.00
C SER A 16 -27.24 -26.38 11.80
N GLU A 17 -28.53 -26.16 11.54
CA GLU A 17 -28.98 -25.05 10.71
C GLU A 17 -28.63 -23.76 11.45
N GLY A 18 -27.56 -23.11 11.04
CA GLY A 18 -27.00 -21.94 11.69
C GLY A 18 -26.36 -21.00 10.69
N GLY A 19 -27.19 -20.39 9.84
CA GLY A 19 -26.91 -19.13 9.15
C GLY A 19 -25.59 -19.02 8.40
N LEU A 20 -25.54 -19.57 7.16
CA LEU A 20 -24.73 -18.92 6.14
C LEU A 20 -25.24 -17.49 5.99
N ARG A 21 -24.53 -16.53 6.59
CA ARG A 21 -24.69 -15.11 6.26
C ARG A 21 -24.41 -14.99 4.78
N LYS A 22 -25.48 -14.96 3.98
CA LYS A 22 -25.42 -14.50 2.59
C LYS A 22 -24.71 -13.15 2.65
N ARG A 23 -23.45 -13.08 2.20
CA ARG A 23 -22.86 -11.80 1.82
C ARG A 23 -23.81 -11.29 0.74
N ALA A 24 -24.65 -10.34 1.11
CA ALA A 24 -25.52 -9.66 0.17
C ALA A 24 -24.62 -9.24 -0.98
N ASN A 25 -25.05 -9.53 -2.20
CA ASN A 25 -24.39 -9.10 -3.42
C ASN A 25 -24.50 -7.56 -3.44
N ARG A 26 -23.63 -6.88 -2.70
CA ARG A 26 -23.47 -5.43 -2.73
C ARG A 26 -23.04 -5.18 -4.15
N LYS A 27 -23.95 -4.67 -4.98
CA LYS A 27 -23.59 -4.11 -6.28
C LYS A 27 -22.38 -3.23 -5.99
N VAL A 28 -21.23 -3.54 -6.58
CA VAL A 28 -20.10 -2.61 -6.61
C VAL A 28 -20.72 -1.33 -7.15
N GLY A 29 -20.90 -0.35 -6.27
CA GLY A 29 -21.54 0.89 -6.64
C GLY A 29 -20.73 1.45 -7.78
N THR A 30 -21.38 1.80 -8.88
CA THR A 30 -20.79 2.66 -9.90
C THR A 30 -20.68 4.07 -9.34
N ALA A 31 -19.95 4.21 -8.22
CA ALA A 31 -19.49 5.51 -7.78
C ALA A 31 -18.65 6.09 -8.94
N PRO A 32 -18.79 7.38 -9.26
CA PRO A 32 -17.90 8.00 -10.23
C PRO A 32 -16.47 7.71 -9.78
N GLN A 33 -15.74 6.95 -10.60
CA GLN A 33 -14.33 6.64 -10.33
C GLN A 33 -13.59 7.96 -10.35
N SER A 34 -13.39 8.53 -9.17
CA SER A 34 -12.59 9.73 -9.04
C SER A 34 -11.16 9.34 -9.36
N ASP A 35 -10.53 10.12 -10.23
CA ASP A 35 -9.17 9.86 -10.66
C ASP A 35 -8.23 9.90 -9.43
N PRO A 36 -7.52 8.80 -9.10
CA PRO A 36 -6.54 8.78 -8.01
C PRO A 36 -5.55 9.94 -8.05
N TYR A 37 -5.14 10.37 -9.25
CA TYR A 37 -4.23 11.53 -9.41
C TYR A 37 -4.82 12.81 -8.82
N LYS A 38 -6.12 13.03 -9.03
CA LYS A 38 -6.82 14.18 -8.48
C LYS A 38 -6.98 14.05 -6.97
N ILE A 39 -7.32 12.85 -6.48
CA ILE A 39 -7.42 12.55 -5.04
C ILE A 39 -6.10 12.87 -4.33
N GLU A 40 -4.97 12.39 -4.85
CA GLU A 40 -3.65 12.64 -4.27
C GLU A 40 -3.29 14.13 -4.29
N THR A 41 -3.62 14.83 -5.38
CA THR A 41 -3.38 16.27 -5.53
C THR A 41 -4.17 17.10 -4.51
N ASP A 42 -5.41 16.69 -4.22
CA ASP A 42 -6.39 17.36 -3.35
C ASP A 42 -6.36 16.84 -1.89
N ALA A 43 -5.57 15.81 -1.59
CA ALA A 43 -5.39 15.30 -0.23
C ALA A 43 -4.55 16.25 0.65
N ALA A 44 -4.93 16.38 1.91
CA ALA A 44 -4.12 16.97 2.97
C ALA A 44 -3.24 15.91 3.66
N VAL A 45 -3.74 14.68 3.74
CA VAL A 45 -3.03 13.52 4.29
C VAL A 45 -3.23 12.33 3.35
N LEU A 46 -2.15 11.58 3.13
CA LEU A 46 -2.16 10.31 2.42
C LEU A 46 -1.58 9.25 3.34
N VAL A 47 -2.30 8.15 3.56
CA VAL A 47 -1.79 6.98 4.28
C VAL A 47 -1.87 5.78 3.36
N SER A 48 -0.73 5.27 2.92
CA SER A 48 -0.67 4.10 2.05
C SER A 48 -0.09 2.87 2.74
N TRP A 49 -0.63 1.71 2.37
CA TRP A 49 -0.12 0.40 2.73
C TRP A 49 0.41 -0.29 1.47
N GLU A 50 1.67 -0.70 1.53
CA GLU A 50 2.41 -1.24 0.40
C GLU A 50 2.96 -2.65 0.70
N PRO A 51 2.16 -3.71 0.46
CA PRO A 51 2.54 -5.09 0.80
C PRO A 51 3.53 -5.72 -0.19
N MET A 52 3.73 -5.15 -1.38
CA MET A 52 4.45 -5.82 -2.46
C MET A 52 5.47 -4.94 -3.19
N LEU A 53 5.17 -3.67 -3.43
CA LEU A 53 5.99 -2.75 -4.22
C LEU A 53 6.09 -1.42 -3.51
N ILE A 54 7.15 -0.66 -3.73
CA ILE A 54 7.23 0.73 -3.27
C ILE A 54 6.16 1.59 -3.96
N ALA A 55 5.46 2.43 -3.18
CA ALA A 55 4.38 3.30 -3.66
C ALA A 55 4.82 4.17 -4.85
N GLY A 56 3.98 4.28 -5.88
CA GLY A 56 4.28 5.04 -7.10
C GLY A 56 4.65 6.51 -6.88
N LEU A 57 4.16 7.10 -5.78
CA LEU A 57 4.46 8.48 -5.38
C LEU A 57 5.91 8.73 -4.96
N VAL A 58 6.66 7.67 -4.63
CA VAL A 58 8.04 7.77 -4.14
C VAL A 58 9.00 6.90 -4.96
N GLN A 59 8.63 6.57 -6.19
CA GLN A 59 9.44 5.74 -7.07
C GLN A 59 10.52 6.56 -7.79
N THR A 60 11.71 6.00 -7.94
CA THR A 60 12.74 6.55 -8.84
C THR A 60 12.37 6.28 -10.30
N PRO A 61 12.91 7.05 -11.27
CA PRO A 61 12.67 6.80 -12.69
C PRO A 61 13.02 5.37 -13.13
N ALA A 62 14.13 4.83 -12.64
CA ALA A 62 14.57 3.47 -12.97
C ALA A 62 13.58 2.42 -12.45
N TYR A 63 13.11 2.56 -11.21
CA TYR A 63 12.16 1.63 -10.60
C TYR A 63 10.79 1.68 -11.29
N ALA A 64 10.29 2.90 -11.57
CA ALA A 64 9.05 3.09 -12.32
C ALA A 64 9.13 2.50 -13.73
N SER A 65 10.26 2.72 -14.44
CA SER A 65 10.49 2.18 -15.78
C SER A 65 10.51 0.65 -15.80
N ALA A 66 11.13 0.02 -14.80
CA ALA A 66 11.14 -1.44 -14.67
C ALA A 66 9.73 -2.04 -14.51
N LEU A 67 8.85 -1.40 -13.75
CA LEU A 67 7.46 -1.85 -13.57
C LEU A 67 6.56 -1.56 -14.77
N LEU A 68 6.80 -0.43 -15.45
CA LEU A 68 6.03 0.00 -16.61
C LEU A 68 6.59 -0.49 -17.94
N GLN A 69 7.54 -1.43 -17.91
CA GLN A 69 8.12 -2.05 -19.11
C GLN A 69 8.72 -1.02 -20.08
N GLY A 70 9.30 0.06 -19.55
CA GLY A 70 9.91 1.13 -20.35
C GLY A 70 8.94 2.05 -21.07
N ASN A 71 7.64 2.04 -20.75
CA ASN A 71 6.68 3.01 -21.30
C ASN A 71 6.99 4.43 -20.79
N GLU A 72 7.69 5.23 -21.60
CA GLU A 72 8.14 6.57 -21.27
C GLU A 72 7.00 7.52 -20.87
N GLU A 73 5.86 7.45 -21.56
CA GLU A 73 4.69 8.28 -21.28
C GLU A 73 4.11 7.95 -19.89
N ALA A 74 3.97 6.67 -19.57
CA ALA A 74 3.49 6.22 -18.27
C ALA A 74 4.48 6.55 -17.13
N VAL A 75 5.79 6.48 -17.41
CA VAL A 75 6.84 6.86 -16.45
C VAL A 75 6.78 8.37 -16.20
N ALA A 76 6.72 9.18 -17.26
CA ALA A 76 6.63 10.63 -17.13
C ALA A 76 5.37 11.07 -16.36
N ALA A 77 4.22 10.46 -16.65
CA ALA A 77 2.98 10.71 -15.91
C ALA A 77 3.11 10.34 -14.42
N ARG A 78 3.77 9.22 -14.11
CA ARG A 78 4.02 8.82 -12.71
C ARG A 78 4.98 9.76 -11.98
N LEU A 79 6.05 10.20 -12.63
CA LEU A 79 7.03 11.10 -12.02
C LEU A 79 6.47 12.52 -11.83
N SER A 80 5.73 13.05 -12.81
CA SER A 80 5.12 14.38 -12.68
C SER A 80 4.10 14.42 -11.54
N ARG A 81 3.40 13.32 -11.26
CA ARG A 81 2.54 13.20 -10.09
C ARG A 81 3.30 13.43 -8.78
N GLN A 82 4.57 13.04 -8.67
CA GLN A 82 5.33 13.11 -7.41
C GLN A 82 5.64 14.56 -6.98
N GLU A 83 5.50 15.53 -7.89
CA GLU A 83 5.67 16.97 -7.61
C GLU A 83 4.78 17.45 -6.44
N ILE A 84 3.67 16.76 -6.15
CA ILE A 84 2.80 17.09 -5.03
C ILE A 84 3.50 17.00 -3.67
N LEU A 85 4.56 16.19 -3.55
CA LEU A 85 5.27 15.95 -2.29
C LEU A 85 6.21 17.09 -1.90
N THR A 86 6.61 17.93 -2.86
CA THR A 86 7.61 19.00 -2.66
C THR A 86 7.18 20.35 -3.23
N ARG A 87 5.95 20.48 -3.74
CA ARG A 87 5.42 21.74 -4.28
C ARG A 87 5.34 22.84 -3.22
N ASN A 88 5.67 24.08 -3.61
CA ASN A 88 5.64 25.24 -2.72
C ASN A 88 4.58 26.31 -3.08
N GLU A 89 4.03 26.29 -4.30
CA GLU A 89 3.34 27.48 -4.85
C GLU A 89 1.82 27.38 -4.93
N ARG A 90 1.24 26.17 -4.97
CA ARG A 90 -0.20 25.97 -5.23
C ARG A 90 -1.01 25.53 -4.02
N ARG A 91 -0.39 24.70 -3.17
CA ARG A 91 -1.00 24.11 -1.98
C ARG A 91 0.11 23.45 -1.16
N THR A 92 -0.05 23.43 0.15
CA THR A 92 0.86 22.69 1.04
C THR A 92 1.00 21.23 0.56
N PRO A 93 2.20 20.65 0.53
CA PRO A 93 2.37 19.22 0.31
C PRO A 93 1.55 18.40 1.30
N PRO A 94 0.98 17.25 0.88
CA PRO A 94 0.28 16.39 1.81
C PRO A 94 1.26 15.79 2.83
N ASN A 95 0.73 15.49 4.02
CA ASN A 95 1.42 14.60 4.93
C ASN A 95 1.28 13.17 4.39
N LEU A 96 2.38 12.58 3.93
CA LEU A 96 2.44 11.23 3.41
C LEU A 96 2.92 10.27 4.49
N VAL A 97 2.14 9.24 4.77
CA VAL A 97 2.52 8.11 5.61
C VAL A 97 2.59 6.87 4.73
N LEU A 98 3.79 6.29 4.62
CA LEU A 98 4.05 5.05 3.92
C LEU A 98 4.25 3.93 4.94
N LEU A 99 3.32 2.99 4.99
CA LEU A 99 3.51 1.70 5.64
C LEU A 99 3.97 0.70 4.60
N VAL A 100 5.24 0.28 4.69
CA VAL A 100 5.86 -0.60 3.70
C VAL A 100 6.09 -1.96 4.33
N ASP A 101 5.63 -3.02 3.68
CA ASP A 101 5.95 -4.37 4.12
C ASP A 101 7.44 -4.65 3.93
N GLU A 102 8.04 -5.32 4.90
CA GLU A 102 9.42 -5.77 4.85
C GLU A 102 9.76 -6.55 3.56
N GLN A 103 8.81 -7.31 3.02
CA GLN A 103 8.96 -8.06 1.78
C GLN A 103 9.05 -7.16 0.54
N ALA A 104 8.41 -5.99 0.55
CA ALA A 104 8.51 -5.03 -0.54
C ALA A 104 9.95 -4.50 -0.70
N LEU A 105 10.71 -4.40 0.40
CA LEU A 105 12.12 -3.98 0.38
C LEU A 105 13.06 -5.03 -0.24
N ARG A 106 12.65 -6.31 -0.23
CA ARG A 106 13.45 -7.45 -0.73
C ARG A 106 13.00 -7.96 -2.09
N ARG A 107 11.92 -7.42 -2.63
CA ARG A 107 11.38 -7.84 -3.92
C ARG A 107 12.29 -7.37 -5.07
N PRO A 108 12.74 -8.28 -5.96
CA PRO A 108 13.48 -7.88 -7.15
C PRO A 108 12.59 -7.09 -8.12
N VAL A 109 13.02 -5.89 -8.48
CA VAL A 109 12.40 -5.03 -9.50
C VAL A 109 13.52 -4.39 -10.32
N GLY A 110 13.55 -4.64 -11.63
CA GLY A 110 14.68 -4.21 -12.46
C GLY A 110 15.98 -4.93 -12.08
N THR A 111 17.08 -4.20 -11.99
CA THR A 111 18.38 -4.74 -11.54
C THR A 111 18.58 -4.52 -10.03
N ALA A 112 19.66 -5.09 -9.46
CA ALA A 112 20.02 -4.84 -8.06
C ALA A 112 20.26 -3.34 -7.79
N GLU A 113 20.90 -2.66 -8.74
CA GLU A 113 21.12 -1.21 -8.70
C GLU A 113 19.81 -0.43 -8.70
N THR A 114 18.81 -0.86 -9.48
CA THR A 114 17.48 -0.23 -9.49
C THR A 114 16.82 -0.26 -8.12
N VAL A 115 16.86 -1.40 -7.43
CA VAL A 115 16.27 -1.52 -6.09
C VAL A 115 17.11 -0.77 -5.06
N ARG A 116 18.44 -0.82 -5.15
CA ARG A 116 19.32 -0.04 -4.26
C ARG A 116 19.01 1.45 -4.35
N GLU A 117 19.00 2.01 -5.56
CA GLU A 117 18.70 3.42 -5.80
C GLU A 117 17.30 3.78 -5.24
N GLN A 118 16.31 2.92 -5.46
CA GLN A 118 14.96 3.12 -4.93
C GLN A 118 14.93 3.19 -3.39
N LEU A 119 15.65 2.31 -2.70
CA LEU A 119 15.67 2.28 -1.25
C LEU A 119 16.49 3.43 -0.65
N GLU A 120 17.58 3.83 -1.31
CA GLU A 120 18.35 5.02 -0.95
C GLU A 120 17.50 6.28 -1.10
N HIS A 121 16.73 6.40 -2.19
CA HIS A 121 15.79 7.49 -2.39
C HIS A 121 14.69 7.51 -1.30
N LEU A 122 14.17 6.35 -0.91
CA LEU A 122 13.19 6.26 0.17
C LEU A 122 13.77 6.75 1.52
N LEU A 123 15.05 6.46 1.79
CA LEU A 123 15.74 6.99 2.97
C LEU A 123 15.84 8.52 2.92
N GLU A 124 16.17 9.11 1.78
CA GLU A 124 16.22 10.56 1.61
C GLU A 124 14.85 11.21 1.84
N LEU A 125 13.79 10.67 1.23
CA LEU A 125 12.43 11.16 1.40
C LEU A 125 11.96 11.05 2.86
N SER A 126 12.37 10.02 3.58
CA SER A 126 12.03 9.85 5.00
C SER A 126 12.64 10.90 5.94
N LEU A 127 13.47 11.82 5.42
CA LEU A 127 14.01 12.96 6.15
C LEU A 127 13.15 14.23 5.98
N LEU A 128 12.19 14.22 5.05
CA LEU A 128 11.29 15.35 4.83
C LEU A 128 10.24 15.43 5.95
N PRO A 129 9.90 16.63 6.44
CA PRO A 129 9.03 16.79 7.60
C PRO A 129 7.58 16.34 7.37
N ASN A 130 7.16 16.24 6.10
CA ASN A 130 5.82 15.80 5.71
C ASN A 130 5.76 14.33 5.27
N ILE A 131 6.85 13.57 5.38
CA ILE A 131 6.90 12.16 4.94
C ILE A 131 7.32 11.27 6.11
N THR A 132 6.44 10.32 6.44
CA THR A 132 6.69 9.27 7.42
C THR A 132 6.83 7.94 6.69
N VAL A 133 7.96 7.26 6.87
CA VAL A 133 8.18 5.90 6.34
C VAL A 133 8.31 4.94 7.51
N GLN A 134 7.43 3.94 7.57
CA GLN A 134 7.51 2.88 8.56
C GLN A 134 7.49 1.50 7.89
N VAL A 135 8.41 0.64 8.31
CA VAL A 135 8.44 -0.76 7.84
C VAL A 135 7.59 -1.61 8.78
N VAL A 136 6.63 -2.30 8.21
CA VAL A 136 5.88 -3.35 8.90
C VAL A 136 6.68 -4.64 8.78
N LEU A 137 7.13 -5.15 9.94
CA LEU A 137 7.90 -6.39 9.98
C LEU A 137 7.07 -7.55 9.46
N GLU A 138 7.76 -8.50 8.82
CA GLU A 138 7.14 -9.71 8.32
C GLU A 138 6.35 -10.41 9.46
N SER A 139 5.03 -10.43 9.32
CA SER A 139 4.16 -11.02 10.33
C SER A 139 3.02 -11.76 9.64
N GLY A 140 2.94 -13.08 9.87
CA GLY A 140 2.13 -14.04 9.12
C GLY A 140 0.79 -13.52 8.56
N GLU A 141 -0.31 -13.78 9.27
CA GLU A 141 -1.64 -13.46 8.76
C GLU A 141 -2.14 -12.12 9.31
N HIS A 142 -2.42 -11.17 8.40
CA HIS A 142 -3.13 -9.93 8.71
C HIS A 142 -3.93 -9.41 7.51
N ASP A 143 -4.91 -8.55 7.77
CA ASP A 143 -5.83 -8.03 6.73
C ASP A 143 -5.10 -7.24 5.62
N GLY A 144 -3.91 -6.69 5.89
CA GLY A 144 -3.04 -6.07 4.88
C GLY A 144 -2.58 -7.01 3.76
N ASN A 145 -2.66 -8.33 3.95
CA ASN A 145 -2.31 -9.31 2.92
C ASN A 145 -3.29 -9.28 1.74
N MET A 146 -4.45 -8.64 1.90
CA MET A 146 -5.46 -8.53 0.85
C MET A 146 -5.11 -7.55 -0.27
N GLY A 147 -4.08 -6.71 -0.10
CA GLY A 147 -3.57 -5.83 -1.14
C GLY A 147 -3.22 -4.43 -0.66
N ALA A 148 -2.59 -3.68 -1.56
CA ALA A 148 -2.25 -2.28 -1.34
C ALA A 148 -3.51 -1.41 -1.34
N PHE A 149 -3.49 -0.33 -0.57
CA PHE A 149 -4.54 0.69 -0.59
C PHE A 149 -4.00 2.00 -0.02
N THR A 150 -4.66 3.09 -0.38
CA THR A 150 -4.39 4.41 0.18
C THR A 150 -5.69 5.01 0.70
N ILE A 151 -5.64 5.62 1.89
CA ILE A 151 -6.69 6.52 2.38
C ILE A 151 -6.19 7.95 2.24
N ALA A 152 -6.95 8.77 1.52
CA ALA A 152 -6.74 10.20 1.38
C ALA A 152 -7.74 10.95 2.27
N THR A 153 -7.23 11.86 3.09
CA THR A 153 -8.05 12.79 3.86
C THR A 153 -7.91 14.19 3.26
N MET A 154 -9.03 14.81 2.90
CA MET A 154 -9.10 16.15 2.32
C MET A 154 -9.04 17.25 3.40
N ASP A 155 -8.92 18.52 2.98
CA ASP A 155 -8.90 19.67 3.93
C ASP A 155 -10.20 19.81 4.73
N ASP A 156 -11.34 19.43 4.15
CA ASP A 156 -12.65 19.41 4.81
C ASP A 156 -12.88 18.17 5.70
N ARG A 157 -11.84 17.32 5.82
CA ARG A 157 -11.83 16.04 6.53
C ARG A 157 -12.70 14.94 5.92
N SER A 158 -13.20 15.13 4.70
CA SER A 158 -13.74 14.01 3.94
C SER A 158 -12.62 13.03 3.61
N GLU A 159 -12.97 11.74 3.57
CA GLU A 159 -12.02 10.67 3.28
C GLU A 159 -12.45 9.91 2.04
N VAL A 160 -11.46 9.59 1.20
CA VAL A 160 -11.63 8.73 0.04
C VAL A 160 -10.52 7.72 0.05
N ALA A 161 -10.87 6.44 -0.06
CA ALA A 161 -9.89 5.40 -0.28
C ALA A 161 -9.77 5.06 -1.75
N TYR A 162 -8.58 4.70 -2.19
CA TYR A 162 -8.37 4.13 -3.51
C TYR A 162 -7.44 2.91 -3.47
N ILE A 163 -7.68 2.01 -4.42
CA ILE A 163 -6.93 0.78 -4.64
C ILE A 163 -6.54 0.78 -6.12
N GLU A 164 -5.25 0.87 -6.40
CA GLU A 164 -4.74 0.70 -7.76
C GLU A 164 -4.71 -0.81 -8.10
N THR A 165 -5.35 -1.19 -9.21
CA THR A 165 -5.24 -2.55 -9.78
C THR A 165 -4.54 -2.47 -11.13
N ALA A 166 -4.18 -3.63 -11.69
CA ALA A 166 -3.55 -3.70 -13.00
C ALA A 166 -4.41 -3.16 -14.17
N ILE A 167 -5.73 -3.03 -13.99
CA ILE A 167 -6.66 -2.67 -15.06
C ILE A 167 -7.36 -1.33 -14.78
N TYR A 168 -7.84 -1.13 -13.55
CA TYR A 168 -8.55 0.08 -13.15
C TYR A 168 -8.30 0.40 -11.67
N ALA A 169 -8.50 1.66 -11.29
CA ALA A 169 -8.54 2.03 -9.89
C ALA A 169 -9.96 1.80 -9.31
N ILE A 170 -10.02 1.33 -8.08
CA ILE A 170 -11.26 1.30 -7.29
C ILE A 170 -11.18 2.47 -6.32
N THR A 171 -12.23 3.28 -6.25
CA THR A 171 -12.35 4.37 -5.26
C THR A 171 -13.62 4.19 -4.44
N THR A 172 -13.57 4.55 -3.16
CA THR A 172 -14.72 4.46 -2.26
C THR A 172 -14.63 5.52 -1.17
N ASP A 173 -15.76 6.18 -0.93
CA ASP A 173 -16.03 7.06 0.20
C ASP A 173 -17.10 6.45 1.14
N ASP A 174 -17.49 5.18 0.92
CA ASP A 174 -18.47 4.49 1.77
C ASP A 174 -17.90 4.34 3.18
N PRO A 175 -18.61 4.82 4.23
CA PRO A 175 -18.11 4.75 5.60
C PRO A 175 -17.83 3.32 6.08
N THR A 176 -18.50 2.31 5.53
CA THR A 176 -18.27 0.90 5.90
C THR A 176 -16.93 0.41 5.36
N ASP A 177 -16.61 0.76 4.11
CA ASP A 177 -15.36 0.39 3.46
C ASP A 177 -14.18 1.12 4.12
N LEU A 178 -14.31 2.44 4.36
CA LEU A 178 -13.31 3.25 5.07
C LEU A 178 -13.04 2.70 6.48
N ALA A 179 -14.07 2.28 7.20
CA ALA A 179 -13.91 1.69 8.53
C ALA A 179 -13.15 0.35 8.48
N VAL A 180 -13.29 -0.44 7.42
CA VAL A 180 -12.50 -1.67 7.22
C VAL A 180 -11.02 -1.31 7.03
N LEU A 181 -10.73 -0.43 6.08
CA LEU A 181 -9.36 -0.04 5.75
C LEU A 181 -8.65 0.65 6.94
N THR A 182 -9.36 1.49 7.67
CA THR A 182 -8.84 2.15 8.88
C THR A 182 -8.48 1.14 9.96
N ARG A 183 -9.30 0.12 10.21
CA ARG A 183 -8.97 -0.96 11.16
C ARG A 183 -7.72 -1.73 10.72
N THR A 184 -7.59 -1.99 9.42
CA THR A 184 -6.39 -2.61 8.85
C THR A 184 -5.15 -1.75 9.10
N LEU A 185 -5.21 -0.43 8.85
CA LEU A 185 -4.09 0.49 9.13
C LEU A 185 -3.68 0.52 10.60
N ILE A 186 -4.65 0.54 11.53
CA ILE A 186 -4.37 0.49 12.96
C ILE A 186 -3.63 -0.81 13.32
N ALA A 187 -4.09 -1.93 12.79
CA ALA A 187 -3.46 -3.22 13.03
C ALA A 187 -2.04 -3.31 12.42
N LEU A 188 -1.83 -2.74 11.23
CA LEU A 188 -0.52 -2.67 10.59
C LEU A 188 0.44 -1.77 11.36
N ARG A 189 0.00 -0.58 11.78
CA ARG A 189 0.81 0.35 12.58
C ARG A 189 1.25 -0.25 13.91
N SER A 190 0.44 -1.08 14.55
CA SER A 190 0.84 -1.78 15.78
C SER A 190 2.03 -2.74 15.61
N ARG A 191 2.34 -3.10 14.37
CA ARG A 191 3.45 -3.98 13.97
C ARG A 191 4.57 -3.23 13.25
N ALA A 192 4.36 -1.95 12.97
CA ALA A 192 5.32 -1.12 12.27
C ALA A 192 6.46 -0.72 13.21
N LEU A 193 7.67 -0.73 12.68
CA LEU A 193 8.82 -0.14 13.32
C LEU A 193 8.64 1.37 13.50
N THR A 194 9.38 1.95 14.45
CA THR A 194 9.55 3.41 14.49
C THR A 194 10.23 3.88 13.21
N GLU A 195 10.12 5.17 12.88
CA GLU A 195 10.77 5.73 11.68
C GLU A 195 12.28 5.50 11.68
N GLU A 196 12.92 5.62 12.85
CA GLU A 196 14.37 5.41 12.99
C GLU A 196 14.76 3.95 12.74
N MET A 197 14.06 3.01 13.37
CA MET A 197 14.28 1.57 13.17
C MET A 197 13.96 1.15 11.73
N SER A 198 12.96 1.79 11.11
CA SER A 198 12.60 1.57 9.70
C SER A 198 13.74 1.99 8.78
N ARG A 199 14.33 3.18 9.00
CA ARG A 199 15.51 3.64 8.26
C ARG A 199 16.71 2.71 8.45
N GLU A 200 16.94 2.22 9.67
CA GLU A 200 17.99 1.25 9.94
C GLU A 200 17.79 -0.06 9.18
N LEU A 201 16.57 -0.61 9.20
CA LEU A 201 16.23 -1.82 8.45
C LEU A 201 16.39 -1.63 6.94
N ILE A 202 15.95 -0.50 6.38
CA ILE A 202 16.12 -0.19 4.95
C ILE A 202 17.61 -0.16 4.58
N ARG A 203 18.46 0.51 5.37
CA ARG A 203 19.93 0.53 5.15
C ARG A 203 20.52 -0.88 5.18
N LYS A 204 20.09 -1.69 6.15
CA LYS A 204 20.53 -3.08 6.28
C LYS A 204 20.15 -3.90 5.04
N VAL A 205 18.91 -3.78 4.56
CA VAL A 205 18.45 -4.48 3.34
C VAL A 205 19.27 -4.07 2.13
N VAL A 206 19.58 -2.78 1.96
CA VAL A 206 20.47 -2.31 0.87
C VAL A 206 21.83 -3.02 0.92
N GLN A 207 22.46 -3.08 2.09
CA GLN A 207 23.80 -3.68 2.27
C GLN A 207 23.83 -5.20 2.18
N GLU A 208 22.75 -5.89 2.55
CA GLU A 208 22.71 -7.36 2.58
C GLU A 208 22.19 -7.97 1.27
N ARG A 209 21.30 -7.25 0.57
CA ARG A 209 20.56 -7.80 -0.58
C ARG A 209 20.90 -7.15 -1.92
N TRP A 210 21.28 -5.87 -1.93
CA TRP A 210 21.34 -5.05 -3.16
C TRP A 210 22.73 -4.42 -3.42
N THR A 211 23.80 -5.12 -3.02
CA THR A 211 25.19 -4.74 -3.29
C THR A 211 25.58 -4.93 -4.74
#